data_AF-A0A0K8MIF5-F1
#
_entry.id   AF-A0A0K8MIF5-F1
#
_cell.length_a   1.000
_cell.length_b   1.000
_cell.length_c   1.000
_cell.angle_alpha   90.00
_cell.angle_beta   90.00
_cell.angle_gamma   90.00
#
_symmetry.space_group_name_H-M   'P 1'
#
loop_
_entity.id
_entity.type
_entity.pdbx_description
1 polymer ?
#
loop_
_entity_poly.entity_id
_entity_poly.type
_entity_poly.pdbx_seq_one_letter_code
_entity_poly.pdbx_strand_id
1 'polypeptide(L)'
;MKDTNTAEKVQEYINGQDFKDYLKTKNFNDADKLGQAFIIPNWNSYVKDPAQFKNKKTEMIKDQAKFGQRGTVYAQKDKDKAQAHYEYVFVSVLENGKILVVGKSSFWSNTLENGRSDPSEDSTFGDLIKAYNDQVKQGASIASLKREYKLDDFDFDEKVTTVVIIPIDVSSYSRDVSRRGQDETDEITHEFEKMIGDFLLDSAGLEILNTYSHRL
;
A
#
# COMPACT_ATOMS: atom_id res chain seq x y z
N MET A 1 3.96 17.14 25.68
CA MET A 1 3.53 16.83 24.30
C MET A 1 2.82 15.50 24.36
N LYS A 2 1.64 15.35 23.75
CA LYS A 2 1.03 14.02 23.60
C LYS A 2 1.96 13.24 22.67
N ASP A 3 2.39 12.06 23.07
CA ASP A 3 3.10 11.16 22.17
C ASP A 3 2.12 10.75 21.06
N THR A 4 2.21 11.43 19.92
CA THR A 4 1.53 11.08 18.68
C THR A 4 1.87 9.62 18.34
N ASN A 5 0.86 8.79 18.07
CA ASN A 5 1.07 7.38 17.72
C ASN A 5 1.90 7.31 16.41
N THR A 6 2.79 6.33 16.26
CA THR A 6 3.63 6.16 15.06
C THR A 6 2.85 6.25 13.74
N ALA A 7 1.62 5.74 13.67
CA ALA A 7 0.80 5.85 12.45
C ALA A 7 0.46 7.31 12.11
N GLU A 8 0.17 8.13 13.12
CA GLU A 8 -0.08 9.57 12.96
C GLU A 8 1.21 10.30 12.56
N LYS A 9 2.37 9.94 13.14
CA LYS A 9 3.67 10.47 12.70
C LYS A 9 3.95 10.14 11.24
N VAL A 10 3.76 8.89 10.81
CA VAL A 10 3.92 8.50 9.40
C VAL A 10 3.00 9.34 8.51
N GLN A 11 1.73 9.48 8.88
CA GLN A 11 0.79 10.31 8.12
C GLN A 11 1.24 11.77 8.03
N GLU A 12 1.67 12.37 9.14
CA GLU A 12 2.17 13.75 9.21
C GLU A 12 3.42 13.94 8.35
N TYR A 13 4.38 13.01 8.44
CA TYR A 13 5.62 13.04 7.68
C TYR A 13 5.39 12.93 6.17
N ILE A 14 4.57 11.97 5.73
CA ILE A 14 4.31 11.74 4.29
C ILE A 14 3.47 12.87 3.68
N ASN A 15 2.49 13.41 4.41
CA ASN A 15 1.68 14.53 3.93
C ASN A 15 2.39 15.89 4.06
N GLY A 16 3.46 15.94 4.86
CA GLY A 16 4.19 17.13 5.22
C GLY A 16 5.06 17.70 4.10
N GLN A 17 5.60 18.90 4.35
CA GLN A 17 6.50 19.55 3.40
C GLN A 17 7.85 18.84 3.32
N ASP A 18 8.30 18.23 4.42
CA ASP A 18 9.59 17.54 4.51
C ASP A 18 9.70 16.40 3.48
N PHE A 19 8.67 15.56 3.35
CA PHE A 19 8.69 14.49 2.35
C PHE A 19 8.61 15.05 0.92
N LYS A 20 7.81 16.10 0.69
CA LYS A 20 7.76 16.77 -0.63
C LYS A 20 9.11 17.34 -1.02
N ASP A 21 9.84 17.92 -0.07
CA ASP A 21 11.18 18.45 -0.32
C ASP A 21 12.18 17.31 -0.52
N TYR A 22 12.07 16.21 0.23
CA TYR A 22 12.84 15.00 -0.01
C TYR A 22 12.67 14.49 -1.45
N LEU A 23 11.43 14.37 -1.95
CA LEU A 23 11.16 13.93 -3.33
C LEU A 23 11.83 14.85 -4.37
N LYS A 24 11.84 16.18 -4.14
CA LYS A 24 12.57 17.12 -5.00
C LYS A 24 14.07 16.88 -4.98
N THR A 25 14.66 16.57 -3.83
CA THR A 25 16.12 16.26 -3.75
C THR A 25 16.49 14.99 -4.52
N LYS A 26 15.53 14.09 -4.74
CA LYS A 26 15.70 12.88 -5.55
C LYS A 26 15.46 13.11 -7.04
N ASN A 27 15.10 14.33 -7.46
CA ASN A 27 14.65 14.65 -8.82
C ASN A 27 13.53 13.72 -9.30
N PHE A 28 12.63 13.33 -8.39
CA PHE A 28 11.53 12.43 -8.72
C PHE A 28 10.42 13.21 -9.41
N ASN A 29 10.19 12.92 -10.69
CA ASN A 29 9.31 13.71 -11.55
C ASN A 29 7.83 13.52 -11.25
N ASP A 30 7.47 12.40 -10.62
CA ASP A 30 6.08 12.01 -10.36
C ASP A 30 5.65 12.31 -8.92
N ALA A 31 6.31 13.25 -8.23
CA ALA A 31 5.98 13.60 -6.85
C ALA A 31 4.52 14.08 -6.66
N ASP A 32 3.89 14.60 -7.71
CA ASP A 32 2.48 15.01 -7.73
C ASP A 32 1.51 13.83 -7.75
N LYS A 33 1.97 12.62 -8.10
CA LYS A 33 1.18 11.40 -8.06
C LYS A 33 0.92 10.88 -6.65
N LEU A 34 1.66 11.37 -5.66
CA LEU A 34 1.48 10.95 -4.27
C LEU A 34 0.11 11.41 -3.75
N GLY A 35 -0.70 10.45 -3.30
CA GLY A 35 -1.95 10.71 -2.61
C GLY A 35 -1.78 11.08 -1.15
N GLN A 36 -2.85 11.59 -0.56
CA GLN A 36 -2.84 11.91 0.87
C GLN A 36 -2.85 10.61 1.68
N ALA A 37 -1.84 10.43 2.52
CA ALA A 37 -1.75 9.31 3.43
C ALA A 37 -2.93 9.33 4.43
N PHE A 38 -3.52 8.16 4.68
CA PHE A 38 -4.59 8.00 5.68
C PHE A 38 -4.45 6.73 6.49
N ILE A 39 -4.96 6.78 7.72
CA ILE A 39 -4.82 5.73 8.72
C ILE A 39 -6.05 4.80 8.66
N ILE A 40 -5.81 3.50 8.66
CA ILE A 40 -6.80 2.46 8.92
C ILE A 40 -6.49 1.85 10.30
N PRO A 41 -7.22 2.25 11.35
CA PRO A 41 -7.06 1.65 12.67
C PRO A 41 -7.76 0.29 12.73
N ASN A 42 -7.43 -0.55 13.72
CA ASN A 42 -8.01 -1.88 13.93
C ASN A 42 -7.91 -2.79 12.68
N TRP A 43 -6.78 -2.71 11.98
CA TRP A 43 -6.50 -3.44 10.75
C TRP A 43 -6.79 -4.95 10.88
N ASN A 44 -6.30 -5.56 11.96
CA ASN A 44 -6.50 -6.96 12.29
C ASN A 44 -7.97 -7.41 12.34
N SER A 45 -8.92 -6.53 12.71
CA SER A 45 -10.35 -6.83 12.70
C SER A 45 -10.91 -6.98 11.29
N TYR A 46 -10.39 -6.23 10.32
CA TYR A 46 -10.83 -6.30 8.92
C TYR A 46 -10.26 -7.54 8.21
N VAL A 47 -8.99 -7.90 8.48
CA VAL A 47 -8.35 -9.05 7.82
C VAL A 47 -9.02 -10.37 8.20
N LYS A 48 -9.56 -10.47 9.42
CA LYS A 48 -10.26 -11.65 9.93
C LYS A 48 -11.71 -11.77 9.45
N ASP A 49 -12.29 -10.71 8.85
CA ASP A 49 -13.67 -10.67 8.37
C ASP A 49 -13.75 -10.15 6.92
N PRO A 50 -13.85 -11.07 5.93
CA PRO A 50 -13.93 -10.71 4.51
C PRO A 50 -15.06 -9.74 4.15
N ALA A 51 -16.17 -9.73 4.88
CA ALA A 51 -17.31 -8.86 4.59
C ALA A 51 -17.04 -7.42 5.05
N GLN A 52 -16.52 -7.24 6.27
CA GLN A 52 -16.08 -5.93 6.75
C GLN A 52 -14.96 -5.37 5.87
N PHE A 53 -14.08 -6.25 5.41
CA PHE A 53 -13.04 -5.92 4.48
C PHE A 53 -13.58 -5.34 3.16
N LYS A 54 -14.50 -6.08 2.50
CA LYS A 54 -15.11 -5.66 1.22
C LYS A 54 -15.79 -4.30 1.34
N ASN A 55 -16.45 -4.04 2.47
CA ASN A 55 -17.07 -2.75 2.75
C ASN A 55 -16.01 -1.64 2.84
N LYS A 56 -14.92 -1.88 3.56
CA LYS A 56 -13.83 -0.90 3.70
C LYS A 56 -13.18 -0.54 2.36
N LYS A 57 -12.88 -1.54 1.53
CA LYS A 57 -12.38 -1.35 0.15
C LYS A 57 -13.33 -0.47 -0.66
N THR A 58 -14.62 -0.79 -0.62
CA THR A 58 -15.65 -0.04 -1.36
C THR A 58 -15.75 1.42 -0.89
N GLU A 59 -15.71 1.66 0.43
CA GLU A 59 -15.69 3.01 0.99
C GLU A 59 -14.48 3.81 0.50
N MET A 60 -13.30 3.21 0.50
CA MET A 60 -12.05 3.85 0.07
C MET A 60 -12.08 4.24 -1.42
N ILE A 61 -12.61 3.37 -2.28
CA ILE A 61 -12.74 3.64 -3.71
C ILE A 61 -13.74 4.76 -3.98
N LYS A 62 -14.86 4.82 -3.24
CA LYS A 62 -15.85 5.89 -3.40
C LYS A 62 -15.34 7.25 -2.94
N ASP A 63 -14.40 7.26 -2.00
CA ASP A 63 -13.79 8.47 -1.49
C ASP A 63 -12.82 9.08 -2.53
N GLN A 64 -13.23 10.20 -3.12
CA GLN A 64 -12.47 10.92 -4.14
C GLN A 64 -11.11 11.41 -3.63
N ALA A 65 -10.99 11.71 -2.33
CA ALA A 65 -9.74 12.16 -1.74
C ALA A 65 -8.73 11.00 -1.57
N LYS A 66 -9.23 9.77 -1.38
CA LYS A 66 -8.40 8.58 -1.21
C LYS A 66 -8.05 7.96 -2.56
N PHE A 67 -9.00 7.28 -3.20
CA PHE A 67 -8.75 6.51 -4.43
C PHE A 67 -9.64 6.90 -5.61
N GLY A 68 -10.78 7.58 -5.41
CA GLY A 68 -11.84 7.65 -6.42
C GLY A 68 -11.50 8.24 -7.80
N GLN A 69 -10.34 8.87 -7.99
CA GLN A 69 -9.84 9.33 -9.31
C GLN A 69 -8.40 8.91 -9.61
N ARG A 70 -7.82 8.03 -8.80
CA ARG A 70 -6.38 7.68 -8.86
C ARG A 70 -6.10 6.40 -9.62
N GLY A 71 -7.12 5.61 -9.91
CA GLY A 71 -6.97 4.33 -10.60
C GLY A 71 -6.86 4.49 -12.12
N THR A 72 -6.20 3.53 -12.76
CA THR A 72 -6.21 3.38 -14.22
C THR A 72 -7.13 2.27 -14.65
N VAL A 73 -7.89 2.53 -15.72
CA VAL A 73 -8.80 1.57 -16.30
C VAL A 73 -8.04 0.74 -17.33
N TYR A 74 -7.91 -0.55 -17.07
CA TYR A 74 -7.42 -1.51 -18.05
C TYR A 74 -8.59 -2.29 -18.62
N ALA A 75 -8.64 -2.44 -19.94
CA ALA A 75 -9.41 -3.54 -20.51
C ALA A 75 -8.65 -4.85 -20.25
N GLN A 76 -9.33 -5.88 -19.78
CA GLN A 76 -8.76 -7.21 -19.60
C GLN A 76 -8.76 -7.96 -20.94
N LYS A 77 -8.13 -9.15 -20.95
CA LYS A 77 -7.99 -10.03 -22.13
C LYS A 77 -9.32 -10.24 -22.90
N ASP A 78 -10.45 -10.19 -22.18
CA ASP A 78 -11.78 -10.08 -22.74
C ASP A 78 -12.21 -8.61 -22.77
N LYS A 79 -12.35 -8.01 -23.95
CA LYS A 79 -12.65 -6.56 -24.14
C LYS A 79 -13.91 -6.08 -23.43
N ASP A 80 -14.80 -6.98 -23.03
CA ASP A 80 -16.01 -6.69 -22.28
C ASP A 80 -15.77 -6.49 -20.76
N LYS A 81 -14.54 -6.72 -20.30
CA LYS A 81 -14.09 -6.58 -18.91
C LYS A 81 -13.07 -5.45 -18.80
N ALA A 82 -13.54 -4.21 -18.83
CA ALA A 82 -12.73 -3.05 -18.44
C ALA A 82 -12.98 -2.72 -16.97
N GLN A 83 -11.92 -2.42 -16.22
CA GLN A 83 -11.99 -2.26 -14.77
C GLN A 83 -10.87 -1.34 -14.27
N ALA A 84 -11.19 -0.52 -13.27
CA ALA A 84 -10.20 0.32 -12.61
C ALA A 84 -9.28 -0.50 -11.70
N HIS A 85 -8.00 -0.20 -11.76
CA HIS A 85 -6.91 -0.76 -10.96
C HIS A 85 -6.24 0.36 -10.18
N TYR A 86 -5.92 0.09 -8.92
CA TYR A 86 -5.41 1.08 -7.99
C TYR A 86 -4.14 0.58 -7.34
N GLU A 87 -3.12 1.43 -7.31
CA GLU A 87 -1.81 1.18 -6.71
C GLU A 87 -1.64 2.01 -5.44
N TYR A 88 -0.89 1.48 -4.48
CA TYR A 88 -0.60 2.16 -3.23
C TYR A 88 0.60 1.59 -2.50
N VAL A 89 1.19 2.44 -1.66
CA VAL A 89 2.16 2.05 -0.64
C VAL A 89 1.43 1.93 0.69
N PHE A 90 1.83 0.95 1.50
CA PHE A 90 1.32 0.76 2.85
C PHE A 90 2.46 0.71 3.88
N VAL A 91 2.18 1.20 5.07
CA VAL A 91 3.07 1.13 6.23
C VAL A 91 2.34 0.40 7.35
N SER A 92 2.83 -0.80 7.71
CA SER A 92 2.22 -1.63 8.76
C SER A 92 2.81 -1.27 10.13
N VAL A 93 1.95 -0.87 11.06
CA VAL A 93 2.33 -0.47 12.41
C VAL A 93 1.83 -1.49 13.43
N LEU A 94 2.74 -1.95 14.28
CA LEU A 94 2.46 -2.89 15.37
C LEU A 94 1.86 -2.18 16.59
N GLU A 95 1.26 -2.97 17.50
CA GLU A 95 0.73 -2.47 18.79
C GLU A 95 1.72 -1.65 19.62
N ASN A 96 3.01 -1.99 19.55
CA ASN A 96 4.08 -1.30 20.27
C ASN A 96 4.59 -0.04 19.54
N GLY A 97 3.95 0.37 18.45
CA GLY A 97 4.31 1.54 17.67
C GLY A 97 5.51 1.34 16.73
N LYS A 98 6.07 0.13 16.60
CA LYS A 98 7.12 -0.12 15.61
C LYS A 98 6.53 -0.30 14.22
N ILE A 99 7.27 0.11 13.20
CA ILE A 99 6.92 -0.18 11.81
C ILE A 99 7.45 -1.57 11.49
N LEU A 100 6.57 -2.45 11.03
CA LEU A 100 6.98 -3.77 10.58
C LEU A 100 7.61 -3.73 9.19
N VAL A 101 6.88 -3.12 8.25
CA VAL A 101 7.17 -3.13 6.82
C VAL A 101 6.60 -1.87 6.19
N VAL A 102 7.35 -1.34 5.23
CA VAL A 102 6.85 -0.45 4.17
C VAL A 102 6.81 -1.30 2.90
N GLY A 103 5.63 -1.42 2.29
CA GLY A 103 5.38 -2.30 1.16
C GLY A 103 4.51 -1.63 0.10
N LYS A 104 4.55 -2.12 -1.15
CA LYS A 104 3.55 -1.76 -2.17
C LYS A 104 2.54 -2.85 -2.46
N SER A 105 1.39 -2.45 -2.99
CA SER A 105 0.42 -3.39 -3.54
C SER A 105 -0.64 -2.68 -4.37
N SER A 106 -1.56 -3.49 -4.90
CA SER A 106 -2.65 -3.03 -5.73
C SER A 106 -3.95 -3.81 -5.52
N PHE A 107 -5.05 -3.27 -6.02
CA PHE A 107 -6.31 -3.99 -6.11
C PHE A 107 -7.12 -3.50 -7.31
N TRP A 108 -8.01 -4.37 -7.79
CA TRP A 108 -9.00 -4.01 -8.79
C TRP A 108 -10.32 -3.58 -8.13
N SER A 109 -11.02 -2.65 -8.77
CA SER A 109 -12.42 -2.33 -8.46
C SER A 109 -13.28 -3.59 -8.60
N ASN A 110 -14.21 -3.86 -7.70
CA ASN A 110 -15.18 -4.95 -7.91
C ASN A 110 -16.26 -4.63 -8.94
N THR A 111 -16.27 -3.41 -9.49
CA THR A 111 -17.23 -2.93 -10.49
C THR A 111 -16.51 -2.68 -11.80
N LEU A 112 -17.00 -3.30 -12.87
CA LEU A 112 -16.56 -3.09 -14.24
C LEU A 112 -17.03 -1.72 -14.76
N GLU A 113 -16.40 -1.19 -15.81
CA GLU A 113 -16.79 0.08 -16.44
C GLU A 113 -18.24 0.11 -16.95
N ASN A 114 -18.80 -1.07 -17.26
CA ASN A 114 -20.21 -1.19 -17.66
C ASN A 114 -21.19 -1.27 -16.47
N GLY A 115 -20.71 -1.09 -15.24
CA GLY A 115 -21.51 -1.10 -14.00
C GLY A 115 -21.83 -2.49 -13.44
N ARG A 116 -21.39 -3.58 -14.07
CA ARG A 116 -21.56 -4.94 -13.54
C ARG A 116 -20.53 -5.23 -12.46
N SER A 117 -20.91 -6.04 -11.48
CA SER A 117 -19.97 -6.55 -10.47
C SER A 117 -19.12 -7.69 -11.06
N ASP A 118 -17.82 -7.67 -10.79
CA ASP A 118 -16.92 -8.80 -11.02
C ASP A 118 -16.69 -9.54 -9.68
N PRO A 119 -17.27 -10.73 -9.48
CA PRO A 119 -17.14 -11.48 -8.23
C PRO A 119 -15.74 -12.06 -8.03
N SER A 120 -14.87 -12.09 -9.05
CA SER A 120 -13.48 -12.56 -8.87
C SER A 120 -12.61 -11.54 -8.15
N GLU A 121 -12.98 -10.26 -8.19
CA GLU A 121 -12.28 -9.14 -7.54
C GLU A 121 -12.90 -8.75 -6.18
N ASP A 122 -13.72 -9.63 -5.63
CA ASP A 122 -14.15 -9.62 -4.23
C ASP A 122 -13.04 -10.08 -3.26
N SER A 123 -11.82 -10.24 -3.78
CA SER A 123 -10.59 -10.50 -3.03
C SER A 123 -10.32 -9.42 -1.97
N THR A 124 -9.68 -9.85 -0.87
CA THR A 124 -9.45 -9.00 0.29
C THR A 124 -8.13 -8.24 0.14
N PHE A 125 -7.99 -7.03 0.69
CA PHE A 125 -6.66 -6.45 0.95
C PHE A 125 -5.88 -7.39 1.90
N GLY A 126 -6.47 -8.44 2.47
CA GLY A 126 -5.72 -9.48 3.19
C GLY A 126 -4.63 -10.14 2.33
N ASP A 127 -4.68 -10.01 1.00
CA ASP A 127 -3.58 -10.40 0.12
C ASP A 127 -2.35 -9.46 0.23
N LEU A 128 -2.49 -8.29 0.89
CA LEU A 128 -1.41 -7.32 1.14
C LEU A 128 -0.24 -7.84 1.96
N ILE A 129 -0.54 -8.65 2.98
CA ILE A 129 0.46 -9.26 3.85
C ILE A 129 0.69 -10.71 3.42
N LYS A 130 -0.34 -11.39 2.88
CA LYS A 130 -0.23 -12.76 2.37
C LYS A 130 0.65 -12.91 1.12
N ALA A 131 0.63 -11.97 0.18
CA ALA A 131 1.54 -12.03 -0.98
C ALA A 131 3.01 -11.88 -0.56
N TYR A 132 3.27 -11.16 0.55
CA TYR A 132 4.60 -11.10 1.17
C TYR A 132 4.94 -12.40 1.95
N ASN A 133 3.93 -13.11 2.49
CA ASN A 133 4.10 -14.42 3.11
C ASN A 133 4.53 -15.51 2.12
N ASP A 134 4.05 -15.46 0.87
CA ASP A 134 4.20 -16.60 -0.07
C ASP A 134 5.29 -16.42 -1.15
N GLN A 135 5.73 -15.20 -1.48
CA GLN A 135 6.56 -14.97 -2.69
C GLN A 135 7.97 -14.40 -2.52
N VAL A 136 8.52 -14.27 -1.32
CA VAL A 136 9.87 -13.69 -1.20
C VAL A 136 10.98 -14.73 -1.40
N LYS A 137 11.34 -14.97 -2.67
CA LYS A 137 12.50 -15.78 -3.05
C LYS A 137 13.85 -15.06 -2.87
N GLN A 138 13.92 -13.75 -2.61
CA GLN A 138 15.21 -13.02 -2.65
C GLN A 138 15.49 -11.89 -1.61
N GLY A 139 14.65 -11.63 -0.60
CA GLY A 139 15.01 -10.63 0.43
C GLY A 139 14.24 -10.72 1.74
N ALA A 140 14.91 -11.01 2.85
CA ALA A 140 14.35 -11.08 4.21
C ALA A 140 12.87 -11.51 4.26
N SER A 141 12.61 -12.80 4.01
CA SER A 141 11.27 -13.38 4.12
C SER A 141 10.69 -13.08 5.51
N ILE A 142 9.37 -13.13 5.66
CA ILE A 142 8.72 -13.05 6.98
C ILE A 142 9.35 -14.04 7.99
N ALA A 143 9.84 -15.20 7.53
CA ALA A 143 10.60 -16.13 8.35
C ALA A 143 11.96 -15.57 8.83
N SER A 144 12.68 -14.78 8.02
CA SER A 144 13.88 -14.06 8.45
C SER A 144 13.57 -13.00 9.50
N LEU A 145 12.49 -12.22 9.32
CA LEU A 145 12.03 -11.27 10.35
C LEU A 145 11.63 -11.98 11.64
N LYS A 146 10.89 -13.08 11.54
CA LYS A 146 10.53 -13.90 12.70
C LYS A 146 11.76 -14.36 13.45
N ARG A 147 12.77 -14.84 12.74
CA ARG A 147 14.02 -15.32 13.35
C ARG A 147 14.86 -14.20 13.96
N GLU A 148 15.05 -13.10 13.24
CA GLU A 148 15.87 -11.96 13.66
C GLU A 148 15.30 -11.30 14.93
N TYR A 149 13.98 -11.18 15.00
CA TYR A 149 13.28 -10.57 16.13
C TYR A 149 12.71 -11.56 17.15
N LYS A 150 13.00 -12.86 17.00
CA LYS A 150 12.51 -13.95 17.87
C LYS A 150 10.98 -13.97 18.00
N LEU A 151 10.30 -13.80 16.87
CA LEU A 151 8.86 -13.75 16.68
C LEU A 151 8.31 -15.06 16.09
N ASP A 152 8.88 -16.21 16.45
CA ASP A 152 8.55 -17.50 15.82
C ASP A 152 7.06 -17.90 15.98
N ASP A 153 6.41 -17.48 17.07
CA ASP A 153 4.97 -17.66 17.34
C ASP A 153 4.11 -16.44 16.93
N PHE A 154 4.67 -15.48 16.21
CA PHE A 154 4.00 -14.21 15.90
C PHE A 154 3.16 -14.32 14.64
N ASP A 155 1.85 -14.14 14.79
CA ASP A 155 0.94 -13.93 13.68
C ASP A 155 0.89 -12.42 13.35
N PHE A 156 1.49 -12.04 12.22
CA PHE A 156 1.54 -10.64 11.79
C PHE A 156 0.15 -10.07 11.54
N ASP A 157 -0.80 -10.88 11.07
CA ASP A 157 -2.17 -10.45 10.82
C ASP A 157 -2.90 -10.10 12.13
N GLU A 158 -2.52 -10.72 13.25
CA GLU A 158 -3.07 -10.37 14.56
C GLU A 158 -2.44 -9.13 15.17
N LYS A 159 -1.17 -8.85 14.83
CA LYS A 159 -0.32 -7.89 15.53
C LYS A 159 -0.18 -6.55 14.82
N VAL A 160 -0.44 -6.50 13.52
CA VAL A 160 -0.62 -5.25 12.79
C VAL A 160 -1.99 -4.69 13.15
N THR A 161 -2.02 -3.70 14.02
CA THR A 161 -3.27 -3.04 14.44
C THR A 161 -3.61 -1.85 13.59
N THR A 162 -2.61 -1.25 12.95
CA THR A 162 -2.82 -0.04 12.16
C THR A 162 -2.04 -0.12 10.87
N VAL A 163 -2.66 0.32 9.77
CA VAL A 163 -1.98 0.50 8.49
C VAL A 163 -2.16 1.94 8.04
N VAL A 164 -1.08 2.56 7.59
CA VAL A 164 -1.14 3.83 6.84
C VAL A 164 -1.13 3.49 5.36
N ILE A 165 -2.17 3.91 4.64
CA ILE A 165 -2.29 3.73 3.19
C ILE A 165 -1.94 5.04 2.51
N ILE A 166 -1.12 4.94 1.48
CA ILE A 166 -0.59 6.06 0.69
C ILE A 166 -0.93 5.77 -0.77
N PRO A 167 -2.09 6.25 -1.26
CA PRO A 167 -2.53 6.02 -2.64
C PRO A 167 -1.53 6.61 -3.64
N ILE A 168 -1.28 5.91 -4.74
CA ILE A 168 -0.53 6.47 -5.87
C ILE A 168 -1.52 6.78 -7.00
N ASP A 169 -1.48 8.00 -7.52
CA ASP A 169 -2.25 8.36 -8.71
C ASP A 169 -1.59 7.75 -9.93
N VAL A 170 -2.21 6.68 -10.41
CA VAL A 170 -1.81 6.01 -11.64
C VAL A 170 -2.77 6.31 -12.79
N SER A 171 -3.72 7.23 -12.64
CA SER A 171 -4.81 7.48 -13.61
C SER A 171 -4.36 7.95 -15.00
N SER A 172 -3.14 8.46 -15.11
CA SER A 172 -2.55 8.94 -16.37
C SER A 172 -1.86 7.85 -17.19
N TYR A 173 -1.67 6.65 -16.63
CA TYR A 173 -0.98 5.57 -17.33
C TYR A 173 -1.86 4.92 -18.41
N SER A 174 -1.21 4.29 -19.38
CA SER A 174 -1.87 3.81 -20.60
C SER A 174 -3.00 2.82 -20.30
N ARG A 175 -4.17 3.09 -20.89
CA ARG A 175 -5.37 2.25 -20.80
C ARG A 175 -5.34 1.05 -21.76
N ASP A 176 -4.31 0.96 -22.59
CA ASP A 176 -4.16 -0.15 -23.53
C ASP A 176 -3.72 -1.42 -22.79
N VAL A 177 -4.50 -2.48 -23.00
CA VAL A 177 -4.50 -3.87 -22.46
C VAL A 177 -3.16 -4.63 -22.50
N SER A 178 -2.05 -3.96 -22.80
CA SER A 178 -0.73 -4.57 -22.82
C SER A 178 -0.11 -4.56 -21.42
N ARG A 179 0.62 -5.63 -21.08
CA ARG A 179 1.44 -5.74 -19.85
C ARG A 179 2.22 -4.46 -19.52
N ARG A 180 2.67 -3.73 -20.55
CA ARG A 180 3.46 -2.50 -20.41
C ARG A 180 2.82 -1.42 -19.54
N GLY A 181 1.50 -1.20 -19.64
CA GLY A 181 0.83 -0.18 -18.83
C GLY A 181 0.82 -0.56 -17.33
N GLN A 182 0.61 -1.84 -17.04
CA GLN A 182 0.67 -2.37 -15.68
C GLN A 182 2.09 -2.35 -15.13
N ASP A 183 3.09 -2.67 -15.96
CA ASP A 183 4.50 -2.61 -15.59
C ASP A 183 4.88 -1.17 -15.21
N GLU A 184 4.44 -0.15 -15.98
CA GLU A 184 4.69 1.26 -15.66
C GLU A 184 4.05 1.70 -14.33
N THR A 185 2.81 1.27 -14.04
CA THR A 185 2.16 1.58 -12.76
C THR A 185 2.80 0.86 -11.58
N ASP A 186 3.35 -0.33 -11.80
CA ASP A 186 4.09 -1.07 -10.78
C ASP A 186 5.45 -0.41 -10.49
N GLU A 187 6.17 -0.01 -11.54
CA GLU A 187 7.48 0.65 -11.46
C GLU A 187 7.42 1.96 -10.66
N ILE A 188 6.48 2.86 -10.97
CA ILE A 188 6.33 4.11 -10.21
C ILE A 188 5.98 3.85 -8.75
N THR A 189 5.11 2.86 -8.49
CA THR A 189 4.68 2.52 -7.13
C THR A 189 5.83 1.93 -6.33
N HIS A 190 6.71 1.17 -6.97
CA HIS A 190 7.97 0.69 -6.40
C HIS A 190 8.94 1.83 -6.07
N GLU A 191 9.09 2.81 -6.96
CA GLU A 191 9.92 3.98 -6.66
C GLU A 191 9.39 4.76 -5.45
N PHE A 192 8.06 4.93 -5.35
CA PHE A 192 7.44 5.52 -4.16
C PHE A 192 7.67 4.70 -2.89
N GLU A 193 7.45 3.39 -2.94
CA GLU A 193 7.70 2.47 -1.82
C GLU A 193 9.11 2.67 -1.27
N LYS A 194 10.10 2.67 -2.17
CA LYS A 194 11.50 2.87 -1.82
C LYS A 194 11.75 4.24 -1.19
N MET A 195 11.26 5.31 -1.81
CA MET A 195 11.45 6.67 -1.31
C MET A 195 10.77 6.91 0.05
N ILE A 196 9.58 6.34 0.25
CA ILE A 196 8.84 6.39 1.50
C ILE A 196 9.62 5.64 2.59
N GLY A 197 10.07 4.41 2.32
CA GLY A 197 10.82 3.62 3.29
C GLY A 197 12.16 4.26 3.66
N ASP A 198 12.93 4.73 2.68
CA ASP A 198 14.20 5.42 2.93
C ASP A 198 13.98 6.74 3.70
N PHE A 199 12.93 7.50 3.40
CA PHE A 199 12.62 8.73 4.14
C PHE A 199 12.23 8.45 5.60
N LEU A 200 11.34 7.46 5.83
CA LEU A 200 10.89 7.12 7.18
C LEU A 200 12.05 6.59 8.05
N LEU A 201 12.98 5.86 7.45
CA LEU A 201 14.17 5.36 8.14
C LEU A 201 15.22 6.46 8.37
N ASP A 202 15.66 7.12 7.31
CA ASP A 202 16.86 7.96 7.34
C ASP A 202 16.57 9.39 7.79
N SER A 203 15.38 9.92 7.49
CA SER A 203 15.02 11.31 7.75
C SER A 203 14.08 11.47 8.94
N ALA A 204 13.04 10.63 9.02
CA ALA A 204 12.09 10.67 10.14
C ALA A 204 12.58 9.89 11.38
N GLY A 205 13.60 9.04 11.23
CA GLY A 205 14.20 8.28 12.32
C GLY A 205 13.24 7.25 12.96
N LEU A 206 12.27 6.74 12.18
CA LEU A 206 11.33 5.73 12.67
C LEU A 206 11.96 4.33 12.61
N GLU A 207 11.69 3.52 13.63
CA GLU A 207 12.18 2.14 13.69
C GLU A 207 11.36 1.24 12.75
N ILE A 208 11.96 0.87 11.63
CA ILE A 208 11.44 -0.13 10.67
C ILE A 208 12.15 -1.46 10.95
N LEU A 209 11.39 -2.48 11.35
CA LEU A 209 11.92 -3.80 11.66
C LEU A 209 12.49 -4.47 10.39
N ASN A 210 11.78 -4.44 9.27
CA ASN A 210 12.35 -4.87 7.99
C ASN A 210 12.97 -3.70 7.22
N THR A 211 14.18 -3.30 7.58
CA THR A 211 14.88 -2.16 6.95
C THR A 211 15.12 -2.30 5.43
N TYR A 212 14.89 -3.48 4.84
CA TYR A 212 15.04 -3.73 3.41
C TYR A 212 13.73 -4.00 2.68
N SER A 213 12.57 -4.01 3.37
CA SER A 213 11.32 -4.40 2.72
C SER A 213 10.95 -3.55 1.52
N HIS A 214 11.26 -2.25 1.60
CA HIS A 214 10.98 -1.26 0.56
C HIS A 214 12.05 -1.17 -0.53
N ARG A 215 13.04 -2.06 -0.51
CA ARG A 215 14.17 -2.09 -1.46
C ARG A 215 14.13 -3.30 -2.40
N LEU A 216 13.07 -4.11 -2.33
CA LEU A 216 12.88 -5.37 -3.06
C LEU A 216 11.87 -5.21 -4.18
#